data_AF-A0A1J6JVK6-F1
#
_entry.id   AF-A0A1J6JVK6-F1
#
_cell.length_a   1.000
_cell.length_b   1.000
_cell.length_c   1.000
_cell.angle_alpha   90.00
_cell.angle_beta   90.00
_cell.angle_gamma   90.00
#
_symmetry.space_group_name_H-M   'P 1'
#
loop_
_entity.id
_entity.type
_entity.pdbx_description
1 polymer ?
#
loop_
_entity_poly.entity_id
_entity_poly.type
_entity_poly.pdbx_seq_one_letter_code
_entity_poly.pdbx_strand_id
1 'polypeptide(L)'
;MAAIFSISFASSAIGAHFHRTKFNKPKTFVNPIRCTGRLEWDPEGVLGAPQTGHIARLEFKRRLEQDAAAREEFERQVREERERRRVLRESRVIPDTVEELVEFFLDTEAQEIEFEIARLRPR
;
A
#
# COMPACT_ATOMS: atom_id res chain seq x y z
N MET A 1 -19.76 45.16 31.68
CA MET A 1 -19.23 45.76 30.45
C MET A 1 -18.40 44.70 29.74
N ALA A 2 -18.94 44.08 28.68
CA ALA A 2 -18.26 43.01 27.96
C ALA A 2 -17.42 43.61 26.83
N ALA A 3 -16.10 43.43 26.88
CA ALA A 3 -15.18 43.85 25.82
C ALA A 3 -15.23 42.82 24.68
N ILE A 4 -15.65 43.26 23.50
CA ILE A 4 -15.59 42.48 22.26
C ILE A 4 -14.16 42.60 21.74
N PHE A 5 -13.37 41.54 21.84
CA PHE A 5 -12.06 41.47 21.19
C PHE A 5 -12.26 41.08 19.73
N SER A 6 -12.08 42.02 18.82
CA SER A 6 -11.99 41.79 17.38
C SER A 6 -10.56 41.34 17.03
N ILE A 7 -10.39 40.07 16.69
CA ILE A 7 -9.12 39.55 16.16
C ILE A 7 -9.15 39.77 14.64
N SER A 8 -8.35 40.72 14.16
CA SER A 8 -8.11 40.93 12.73
C SER A 8 -7.04 39.94 12.27
N PHE A 9 -7.41 38.98 11.41
CA PHE A 9 -6.47 38.03 10.85
C PHE A 9 -5.87 38.62 9.57
N ALA A 10 -4.67 39.19 9.67
CA ALA A 10 -3.92 39.64 8.50
C ALA A 10 -3.38 38.42 7.75
N SER A 11 -3.99 38.10 6.60
CA SER A 11 -3.48 37.06 5.69
C SER A 11 -2.30 37.62 4.90
N SER A 12 -1.09 37.47 5.44
CA SER A 12 0.14 37.73 4.68
C SER A 12 0.42 36.55 3.76
N ALA A 13 0.00 36.67 2.50
CA ALA A 13 0.36 35.71 1.45
C ALA A 13 1.85 35.87 1.11
N ILE A 14 2.68 34.98 1.67
CA ILE A 14 4.08 34.85 1.28
C ILE A 14 4.10 34.14 -0.08
N GLY A 15 4.23 34.93 -1.15
CA GLY A 15 4.46 34.40 -2.50
C GLY A 15 5.80 33.68 -2.56
N ALA A 16 5.79 32.35 -2.56
CA ALA A 16 7.00 31.56 -2.78
C ALA A 16 7.41 31.64 -4.26
N HIS A 17 8.44 32.43 -4.57
CA HIS A 17 9.06 32.45 -5.89
C HIS A 17 9.91 31.18 -6.07
N PHE A 18 9.37 30.19 -6.79
CA PHE A 18 10.14 29.01 -7.20
C PHE A 18 10.93 29.31 -8.47
N HIS A 19 12.26 29.42 -8.33
CA HIS A 19 13.16 29.45 -9.46
C HIS A 19 13.33 28.04 -10.04
N ARG A 20 12.76 27.78 -11.22
CA ARG A 20 13.01 26.55 -11.97
C ARG A 20 14.36 26.66 -12.67
N THR A 21 15.40 26.06 -12.08
CA THR A 21 16.68 25.91 -12.79
C THR A 21 16.46 24.94 -13.96
N LYS A 22 16.90 25.35 -15.16
CA LYS A 22 16.90 24.47 -16.33
C LYS A 22 18.01 23.45 -16.15
N PHE A 23 17.72 22.33 -15.49
CA PHE A 23 18.65 21.21 -15.40
C PHE A 23 18.81 20.61 -16.81
N ASN A 24 19.89 20.96 -17.50
CA ASN A 24 20.28 20.30 -18.73
C ASN A 24 20.64 18.86 -18.35
N LYS A 25 19.75 17.91 -18.69
CA LYS A 25 20.03 16.49 -18.52
C LYS A 25 21.35 16.19 -19.24
N PRO A 26 22.35 15.60 -18.57
CA PRO A 26 23.55 15.17 -19.27
C PRO A 26 23.10 14.23 -20.39
N LYS A 27 23.51 14.52 -21.63
CA LYS A 27 23.37 13.56 -22.72
C LYS A 27 24.15 12.34 -22.27
N THR A 28 23.46 11.27 -21.91
CA THR A 28 24.08 9.97 -21.69
C THR A 28 24.72 9.59 -23.01
N PHE A 29 26.03 9.79 -23.12
CA PHE A 29 26.81 9.29 -24.23
C PHE A 29 26.93 7.78 -24.01
N VAL A 30 25.85 7.08 -24.35
CA VAL A 30 25.89 5.64 -24.47
C VAL A 30 26.64 5.40 -25.77
N ASN A 31 27.94 5.16 -25.68
CA ASN A 31 28.61 4.41 -26.72
C ASN A 31 28.11 2.97 -26.55
N PRO A 32 27.13 2.47 -27.33
CA PRO A 32 27.04 1.04 -27.44
C PRO A 32 28.39 0.62 -28.03
N ILE A 33 29.16 -0.16 -27.29
CA ILE A 33 30.22 -0.97 -27.88
C ILE A 33 29.48 -1.79 -28.94
N ARG A 34 29.51 -1.32 -30.19
CA ARG A 34 29.01 -2.08 -31.31
C ARG A 34 30.08 -3.13 -31.51
N CYS A 35 29.78 -4.37 -31.14
CA CYS A 35 30.55 -5.51 -31.61
C CYS A 35 30.43 -5.50 -33.15
N THR A 36 31.33 -4.80 -33.84
CA THR A 36 31.36 -4.67 -35.31
C THR A 36 31.93 -5.92 -35.99
N GLY A 37 32.15 -6.99 -35.24
CA GLY A 37 32.49 -8.30 -35.76
C GLY A 37 31.53 -9.33 -35.20
N ARG A 38 30.96 -10.15 -36.08
CA ARG A 38 30.28 -11.40 -35.75
C ARG A 38 31.27 -12.32 -35.02
N LEU A 39 31.43 -12.15 -33.72
CA LEU A 39 31.93 -13.19 -32.81
C LEU A 39 30.73 -14.07 -32.46
N GLU A 40 30.20 -14.79 -33.45
CA GLU A 40 29.29 -15.90 -33.17
C GLU A 40 30.14 -17.08 -32.72
N TRP A 41 30.36 -17.16 -31.41
CA TRP A 41 30.91 -18.35 -30.76
C TRP A 41 29.84 -19.44 -30.61
N ASP A 42 28.99 -19.58 -31.63
CA ASP A 42 27.88 -20.53 -31.69
C ASP A 42 27.56 -20.83 -33.18
N PRO A 43 28.40 -21.63 -33.87
CA PRO A 43 28.19 -21.96 -35.28
C PRO A 43 26.95 -22.83 -35.51
N GLU A 44 26.48 -23.54 -34.48
CA GLU A 44 25.32 -24.42 -34.51
C GLU A 44 24.02 -23.72 -34.05
N GLY A 45 24.12 -22.46 -33.60
CA GLY A 45 22.98 -21.63 -33.19
C GLY A 45 22.18 -22.18 -32.00
N VAL A 46 22.81 -22.98 -31.15
CA VAL A 46 22.15 -23.73 -30.06
C VAL A 46 21.69 -22.79 -28.93
N LEU A 47 22.38 -21.68 -28.70
CA LEU A 47 22.18 -20.82 -27.53
C LEU A 47 21.13 -19.71 -27.75
N GLY A 48 20.58 -19.59 -28.95
CA GLY A 48 19.54 -18.60 -29.27
C GLY A 48 20.03 -17.15 -29.18
N ALA A 49 19.13 -16.20 -29.47
CA ALA A 49 19.49 -14.78 -29.44
C ALA A 49 19.74 -14.30 -28.00
N PRO A 50 20.74 -13.42 -27.77
CA PRO A 50 21.03 -12.90 -26.45
C PRO A 50 19.82 -12.15 -25.89
N GLN A 51 19.30 -12.60 -24.75
CA GLN A 51 18.22 -11.89 -24.06
C GLN A 51 18.78 -10.71 -23.27
N THR A 52 18.15 -9.56 -23.39
CA THR A 52 18.52 -8.37 -22.61
C THR A 52 17.75 -8.32 -21.28
N GLY A 53 18.28 -7.59 -20.29
CA GLY A 53 17.55 -7.28 -19.06
C GLY A 53 17.67 -8.32 -17.94
N HIS A 54 18.63 -9.24 -18.00
CA HIS A 54 18.90 -10.22 -16.94
C HIS A 54 19.18 -9.54 -15.59
N ILE A 55 19.98 -8.46 -15.58
CA ILE A 55 20.30 -7.71 -14.35
C ILE A 55 19.03 -7.10 -13.76
N ALA A 56 18.20 -6.44 -14.57
CA ALA A 56 16.95 -5.84 -14.11
C ALA A 56 15.99 -6.88 -13.50
N ARG A 57 15.90 -8.08 -14.10
CA ARG A 57 15.10 -9.19 -13.55
C ARG A 57 15.63 -9.66 -12.20
N LEU A 58 16.95 -9.78 -12.05
CA LEU A 58 17.57 -10.20 -10.79
C LEU A 58 17.40 -9.14 -9.69
N GLU A 59 17.59 -7.86 -10.02
CA GLU A 59 17.37 -6.76 -9.08
C GLU A 59 15.92 -6.67 -8.63
N PHE A 60 14.98 -6.89 -9.55
CA PHE A 60 13.55 -6.93 -9.22
C PHE A 60 13.22 -8.09 -8.28
N LYS A 61 13.73 -9.30 -8.56
CA LYS A 61 13.57 -10.46 -7.66
C LYS A 61 14.12 -10.16 -6.27
N ARG A 62 15.34 -9.61 -6.20
CA ARG A 62 15.98 -9.26 -4.92
C ARG A 62 15.17 -8.26 -4.10
N ARG A 63 14.54 -7.27 -4.74
CA ARG A 63 13.65 -6.32 -4.04
C ARG A 63 12.40 -7.01 -3.48
N LEU A 64 11.78 -7.90 -4.25
CA LEU A 64 10.62 -8.66 -3.77
C LEU A 64 10.98 -9.59 -2.61
N GLU A 65 12.16 -10.21 -2.64
CA GLU A 65 12.68 -11.05 -1.55
C GLU A 65 12.98 -10.22 -0.30
N GLN A 66 13.52 -9.00 -0.45
CA GLN A 66 13.72 -8.08 0.67
C GLN A 66 12.41 -7.69 1.35
N ASP A 67 11.36 -7.43 0.56
CA ASP A 67 10.04 -7.07 1.07
C ASP A 67 9.25 -8.28 1.61
N ALA A 68 9.67 -9.51 1.31
CA ALA A 68 8.93 -10.72 1.70
C ALA A 68 8.83 -10.86 3.22
N ALA A 69 9.92 -10.65 3.96
CA ALA A 69 9.91 -10.73 5.42
C ALA A 69 8.97 -9.69 6.06
N ALA A 70 8.98 -8.45 5.56
CA ALA A 70 8.10 -7.39 6.04
C ALA A 70 6.62 -7.70 5.74
N ARG A 71 6.34 -8.31 4.58
CA ARG A 71 4.98 -8.77 4.25
C ARG A 71 4.52 -9.88 5.18
N GLU A 72 5.37 -10.87 5.45
CA GLU A 72 5.03 -11.97 6.36
C GLU A 72 4.77 -11.46 7.79
N GLU A 73 5.56 -10.49 8.29
CA GLU A 73 5.31 -9.84 9.58
C GLU A 73 3.97 -9.13 9.63
N PHE A 74 3.66 -8.35 8.61
CA PHE A 74 2.37 -7.67 8.50
C PHE A 74 1.21 -8.66 8.43
N GLU A 75 1.33 -9.71 7.61
CA GLU A 75 0.30 -10.75 7.49
C GLU A 75 0.07 -11.49 8.81
N ARG A 76 1.12 -11.75 9.59
CA ARG A 76 1.00 -12.32 10.94
C ARG A 76 0.20 -11.40 11.86
N GLN A 77 0.53 -10.11 11.90
CA GLN A 77 -0.20 -9.14 12.72
C GLN A 77 -1.69 -9.07 12.32
N VAL A 78 -1.98 -8.99 11.02
CA VAL A 78 -3.35 -8.98 10.50
C VAL A 78 -4.09 -10.27 10.88
N ARG A 79 -3.42 -11.43 10.85
CA ARG A 79 -4.02 -12.70 11.25
C ARG A 79 -4.35 -12.74 12.73
N GLU A 80 -3.42 -12.32 13.58
CA GLU A 80 -3.62 -12.23 15.03
C GLU A 80 -4.76 -11.27 15.38
N GLU A 81 -4.82 -10.09 14.77
CA GLU A 81 -5.92 -9.15 14.99
C GLU A 81 -7.26 -9.72 14.51
N ARG A 82 -7.28 -10.39 13.36
CA ARG A 82 -8.48 -11.03 12.83
C ARG A 82 -8.97 -12.15 13.76
N GLU A 83 -8.07 -12.94 14.32
CA GLU A 83 -8.40 -13.99 15.29
C GLU A 83 -8.92 -13.40 16.60
N ARG A 84 -8.28 -12.34 17.13
CA ARG A 84 -8.78 -11.61 18.31
C ARG A 84 -10.21 -11.10 18.09
N ARG A 85 -10.47 -10.47 16.95
CA ARG A 85 -11.82 -9.99 16.60
C ARG A 85 -12.81 -11.16 16.44
N ARG A 86 -12.38 -12.30 15.88
CA ARG A 86 -13.23 -13.50 15.80
C ARG A 86 -13.62 -14.00 17.19
N VAL A 87 -12.67 -14.12 18.11
CA VAL A 87 -12.94 -14.58 19.49
C VAL A 87 -13.91 -13.63 20.19
N LEU A 88 -13.76 -12.32 20.02
CA LEU A 88 -14.70 -11.35 20.57
C LEU A 88 -16.13 -11.57 20.04
N ARG A 89 -16.30 -11.80 18.73
CA ARG A 89 -17.62 -12.10 18.15
C ARG A 89 -18.23 -13.39 18.70
N GLU A 90 -17.41 -14.42 18.87
CA GLU A 90 -17.86 -15.70 19.43
C GLU A 90 -18.27 -15.57 20.90
N SER A 91 -17.64 -14.66 21.65
CA SER A 91 -18.01 -14.36 23.04
C SER A 91 -19.30 -13.55 23.21
N ARG A 92 -19.75 -12.86 22.16
CA ARG A 92 -20.98 -12.05 22.20
C ARG A 92 -22.21 -12.96 22.15
N VAL A 93 -23.09 -12.76 23.12
CA VAL A 93 -24.39 -13.44 23.21
C VAL A 93 -25.42 -12.62 22.45
N ILE A 94 -26.17 -13.28 21.57
CA ILE A 94 -27.26 -12.65 20.82
C ILE A 94 -28.46 -12.49 21.77
N PRO A 95 -29.03 -11.29 21.91
CA PRO A 95 -30.25 -11.08 22.69
C PRO A 95 -31.50 -11.60 21.96
N ASP A 96 -32.50 -12.02 22.73
CA ASP A 96 -33.74 -12.62 22.21
C ASP A 96 -34.86 -11.59 21.95
N THR A 97 -34.77 -10.40 22.56
CA THR A 97 -35.78 -9.35 22.43
C THR A 97 -35.36 -8.24 21.47
N VAL A 98 -36.33 -7.55 20.86
CA VAL A 98 -36.08 -6.53 19.84
C VAL A 98 -35.44 -5.27 20.45
N GLU A 99 -35.85 -4.90 21.66
CA GLU A 99 -35.31 -3.75 22.38
C GLU A 99 -33.82 -3.96 22.71
N GLU A 100 -33.48 -5.13 23.25
CA GLU A 100 -32.09 -5.49 23.57
C GLU A 100 -31.23 -5.65 22.30
N LEU A 101 -31.83 -6.07 21.19
CA LEU A 101 -31.13 -6.16 19.90
C LEU A 101 -30.73 -4.79 19.35
N VAL A 102 -31.58 -3.77 19.53
CA VAL A 102 -31.25 -2.40 19.15
C VAL A 102 -30.11 -1.87 20.01
N GLU A 103 -30.16 -2.09 21.33
CA GLU A 103 -29.09 -1.67 22.25
C GLU A 103 -27.77 -2.37 21.90
N PHE A 104 -27.79 -3.67 21.62
CA PHE A 104 -26.64 -4.44 21.14
C PHE A 104 -26.02 -3.87 19.86
N PHE A 105 -26.83 -3.41 18.89
CA PHE A 105 -26.31 -2.79 17.68
C PHE A 105 -25.75 -1.37 17.89
N LEU A 106 -26.26 -0.64 18.89
CA LEU A 106 -25.73 0.68 19.23
C LEU A 106 -24.39 0.60 19.97
N ASP A 107 -24.19 -0.46 20.76
CA ASP A 107 -22.94 -0.71 21.50
C ASP A 107 -21.85 -1.40 20.66
N THR A 108 -22.18 -1.90 19.45
CA THR A 108 -21.22 -2.58 18.57
C THR A 108 -20.56 -1.61 17.58
N GLU A 109 -19.28 -1.85 17.27
CA GLU A 109 -18.55 -1.04 16.30
C GLU A 109 -19.16 -1.17 14.90
N ALA A 110 -19.15 -0.09 14.12
CA ALA A 110 -19.72 -0.04 12.77
C ALA A 110 -19.18 -1.15 11.83
N GLN A 111 -17.91 -1.52 11.96
CA GLN A 111 -17.30 -2.61 11.17
C GLN A 111 -17.80 -4.00 11.55
N GLU A 112 -18.36 -4.16 12.74
CA GLU A 112 -18.82 -5.45 13.29
C GLU A 112 -20.34 -5.61 13.18
N ILE A 113 -21.09 -4.49 13.17
CA ILE A 113 -22.53 -4.47 12.92
C ILE A 113 -22.89 -5.26 11.65
N GLU A 114 -22.13 -5.10 10.57
CA GLU A 114 -22.37 -5.83 9.31
C GLU A 114 -22.30 -7.35 9.49
N PHE A 115 -21.36 -7.84 10.30
CA PHE A 115 -21.22 -9.27 10.59
C PHE A 115 -22.37 -9.79 11.45
N GLU A 116 -22.76 -9.04 12.47
CA GLU A 116 -23.86 -9.43 13.35
C GLU A 116 -25.21 -9.42 12.60
N ILE A 117 -25.45 -8.41 11.76
CA ILE A 117 -26.62 -8.38 10.86
C ILE A 117 -26.62 -9.60 9.93
N ALA A 118 -25.47 -9.95 9.33
CA ALA A 118 -25.37 -11.12 8.46
C ALA A 118 -25.62 -12.44 9.22
N ARG A 119 -25.24 -12.53 10.49
CA ARG A 119 -25.48 -13.70 11.36
C ARG A 119 -26.97 -13.86 11.69
N LEU A 120 -27.67 -12.76 11.88
CA LEU A 120 -29.09 -12.72 12.26
C LEU A 120 -30.05 -12.80 11.07
N ARG A 121 -29.54 -12.59 9.85
CA ARG A 121 -30.36 -12.65 8.65
C ARG A 121 -30.92 -14.06 8.43
N PRO A 122 -32.25 -14.25 8.38
CA PRO A 122 -32.83 -15.54 8.03
C PRO A 122 -32.40 -15.94 6.60
N ARG A 123 -32.05 -17.22 6.42
CA ARG A 123 -31.63 -17.79 5.14
C ARG A 123 -32.81 -18.15 4.24
#